data_AF-A0A4Y2VRE9-F1
#
_entry.id   AF-A0A4Y2VRE9-F1
#
_cell.length_a   1.000
_cell.length_b   1.000
_cell.length_c   1.000
_cell.angle_alpha   90.00
_cell.angle_beta   90.00
_cell.angle_gamma   90.00
#
_symmetry.space_group_name_H-M   'P 1'
#
loop_
_entity.id
_entity.type
_entity.pdbx_description
1 polymer ?
#
loop_
_entity_poly.entity_id
_entity_poly.type
_entity_poly.pdbx_seq_one_letter_code
_entity_poly.pdbx_strand_id
1 'polypeptide(L)'
;MPKRKRGITGDAASRREAIRKRERIVVETEEERSRRLSDMAQRGQERRAEETEEQRNSRFAVMRQRSQQRRAEETEEQRNSRLAIMAQRGQERRAEGTDEQRNS
;
A
#
# COMPACT_ATOMS: atom_id res chain seq x y z
N MET A 1 39.36 12.81 -18.03
CA MET A 1 38.11 12.11 -18.40
C MET A 1 36.90 12.99 -18.07
N PRO A 2 36.04 13.37 -19.02
CA PRO A 2 34.92 14.27 -18.76
C PRO A 2 33.74 13.51 -18.12
N LYS A 3 33.24 14.00 -16.97
CA LYS A 3 32.07 13.42 -16.28
C LYS A 3 30.79 13.74 -17.06
N ARG A 4 30.07 12.70 -17.50
CA ARG A 4 28.75 12.83 -18.16
C ARG A 4 27.75 13.37 -17.13
N LYS A 5 27.35 14.64 -17.26
CA LYS A 5 26.21 15.19 -16.52
C LYS A 5 24.94 14.49 -17.05
N ARG A 6 24.30 13.65 -16.23
CA ARG A 6 22.96 13.12 -16.52
C ARG A 6 22.00 14.32 -16.60
N GLY A 7 21.54 14.62 -17.81
CA GLY A 7 20.65 15.74 -18.07
C GLY A 7 19.34 15.63 -17.31
N ILE A 8 18.88 16.75 -16.78
CA ILE A 8 17.57 16.98 -16.13
C ILE A 8 16.48 17.13 -17.23
N THR A 9 16.66 16.49 -18.38
CA THR A 9 15.71 16.50 -19.49
C THR A 9 14.82 15.28 -19.36
N GLY A 10 13.95 15.29 -18.34
CA GLY A 10 12.76 14.45 -18.37
C GLY A 10 11.94 14.90 -19.56
N ASP A 11 11.78 14.01 -20.55
CA ASP A 11 11.10 14.27 -21.81
C ASP A 11 9.80 15.09 -21.59
N ALA A 12 9.67 16.19 -22.34
CA ALA A 12 8.56 17.10 -22.19
C ALA A 12 7.22 16.40 -22.46
N ALA A 13 7.19 15.38 -23.32
CA ALA A 13 6.00 14.57 -23.57
C ALA A 13 5.63 13.70 -22.36
N SER A 14 6.62 13.05 -21.72
CA SER A 14 6.44 12.28 -20.48
C SER A 14 5.88 13.13 -19.34
N ARG A 15 6.36 14.38 -19.19
CA ARG A 15 5.80 15.34 -18.20
C ARG A 15 4.35 15.72 -18.53
N ARG A 16 4.05 16.03 -19.79
CA ARG A 16 2.67 16.34 -20.25
C ARG A 16 1.72 15.16 -20.08
N GLU A 17 2.20 13.92 -20.24
CA GLU A 17 1.40 12.72 -20.01
C GLU A 17 1.12 12.49 -18.51
N ALA A 18 2.12 12.70 -17.65
CA ALA A 18 1.93 12.60 -16.20
C ALA A 18 0.91 13.64 -15.68
N ILE A 19 0.94 14.86 -16.21
CA ILE A 19 -0.04 15.90 -15.88
C ILE A 19 -1.44 15.48 -16.31
N ARG A 20 -1.63 15.08 -17.57
CA ARG A 20 -2.94 14.60 -18.07
C ARG A 20 -3.49 13.41 -17.28
N LYS A 21 -2.63 12.48 -16.86
CA LYS A 21 -3.04 11.35 -16.00
C LYS A 21 -3.52 11.83 -14.64
N ARG A 22 -2.87 12.84 -14.04
CA ARG A 22 -3.29 13.42 -12.75
C ARG A 22 -4.60 14.21 -12.88
N GLU A 23 -4.74 15.04 -13.91
CA GLU A 23 -5.96 15.81 -14.15
C GLU A 23 -7.17 14.90 -14.31
N ARG A 24 -7.02 13.79 -15.05
CA ARG A 24 -8.07 12.77 -15.17
C ARG A 24 -8.49 12.21 -13.82
N ILE A 25 -7.54 11.90 -12.94
CA ILE A 25 -7.83 11.35 -11.60
C ILE A 25 -8.55 12.39 -10.72
N VAL A 26 -8.24 13.68 -10.89
CA VAL A 26 -8.85 14.75 -10.08
C VAL A 26 -10.31 15.01 -10.46
N VAL A 27 -10.67 14.84 -11.73
CA VAL A 27 -12.03 15.08 -12.24
C VAL A 27 -12.92 13.82 -12.23
N GLU A 28 -12.37 12.66 -11.86
CA GLU A 28 -13.14 11.41 -11.77
C GLU A 28 -14.34 11.54 -10.82
N THR A 29 -15.49 11.02 -11.25
CA THR A 29 -16.63 10.81 -10.35
C THR A 29 -16.33 9.69 -9.36
N GLU A 30 -17.07 9.62 -8.25
CA GLU A 30 -16.84 8.56 -7.25
C GLU A 30 -17.11 7.15 -7.83
N GLU A 31 -18.05 7.01 -8.77
CA GLU A 31 -18.31 5.75 -9.47
C GLU A 31 -17.14 5.33 -10.37
N GLU A 32 -16.60 6.26 -11.15
CA GLU A 32 -15.43 6.02 -12.00
C GLU A 32 -14.19 5.70 -11.17
N ARG A 33 -13.99 6.42 -10.06
CA ARG A 33 -12.92 6.17 -9.10
C ARG A 33 -13.07 4.78 -8.47
N SER A 34 -14.27 4.41 -8.04
CA SER A 34 -14.57 3.10 -7.47
C SER A 34 -14.27 1.97 -8.47
N ARG A 35 -14.75 2.10 -9.71
CA ARG A 35 -14.48 1.14 -10.80
C ARG A 35 -12.97 1.00 -11.06
N ARG A 36 -12.24 2.12 -11.18
CA ARG A 36 -10.79 2.11 -11.40
C ARG A 36 -10.04 1.44 -10.24
N LEU A 37 -10.42 1.72 -8.99
CA LEU A 37 -9.81 1.09 -7.82
C LEU A 37 -10.10 -0.42 -7.78
N SER A 38 -11.33 -0.82 -8.12
CA SER A 38 -11.74 -2.23 -8.22
C SER A 38 -10.92 -2.98 -9.28
N ASP A 39 -10.80 -2.43 -10.49
CA ASP A 39 -10.02 -3.05 -11.57
C ASP A 39 -8.53 -3.21 -11.19
N MET A 40 -7.96 -2.20 -10.52
CA MET A 40 -6.59 -2.28 -10.02
C MET A 40 -6.42 -3.32 -8.91
N ALA A 41 -7.41 -3.46 -8.03
CA ALA A 41 -7.43 -4.47 -6.99
C ALA A 41 -7.49 -5.88 -7.61
N GLN A 42 -8.38 -6.10 -8.58
CA GLN A 42 -8.53 -7.38 -9.29
C GLN A 42 -7.22 -7.78 -9.98
N ARG A 43 -6.64 -6.91 -10.82
CA ARG A 43 -5.33 -7.16 -11.46
C ARG A 43 -4.21 -7.39 -10.45
N GLY A 44 -4.31 -6.75 -9.28
CA GLY A 44 -3.38 -6.97 -8.18
C GLY A 44 -3.50 -8.35 -7.55
N GLN A 45 -4.70 -8.94 -7.53
CA GLN A 45 -4.94 -10.30 -7.06
C GLN A 45 -4.50 -11.33 -8.09
N GLU A 46 -4.85 -11.13 -9.37
CA GLU A 46 -4.44 -12.01 -10.48
C GLU A 46 -2.92 -12.18 -10.52
N ARG A 47 -2.18 -11.06 -10.51
CA ARG A 47 -0.70 -11.10 -10.45
C ARG A 47 -0.16 -11.83 -9.21
N ARG A 48 -0.85 -11.74 -8.07
CA ARG A 48 -0.45 -12.42 -6.83
C ARG A 48 -0.78 -13.92 -6.85
N ALA A 49 -1.83 -14.32 -7.58
CA ALA A 49 -2.17 -15.72 -7.76
C ALA A 49 -1.17 -16.44 -8.68
N GLU A 50 -0.55 -15.70 -9.60
CA GLU A 50 0.48 -16.19 -10.52
C GLU A 50 1.92 -16.11 -9.97
N GLU A 51 2.12 -15.57 -8.76
CA GLU A 51 3.46 -15.47 -8.15
C GLU A 51 4.06 -16.86 -7.88
N THR A 52 5.32 -17.05 -8.28
CA THR A 52 6.11 -18.19 -7.78
C THR A 52 6.44 -18.00 -6.30
N GLU A 53 6.76 -19.08 -5.60
CA GLU A 53 7.11 -19.02 -4.17
C GLU A 53 8.33 -18.11 -3.92
N GLU A 54 9.31 -18.09 -4.84
CA GLU A 54 10.46 -17.18 -4.75
C GLU A 54 10.06 -15.71 -4.91
N GLN A 55 9.19 -15.39 -5.88
CA GLN A 55 8.68 -14.04 -6.09
C GLN A 55 7.86 -13.57 -4.89
N ARG A 56 7.02 -14.46 -4.35
CA ARG A 56 6.19 -14.21 -3.17
C ARG A 56 7.07 -13.94 -1.94
N ASN A 57 8.10 -14.73 -1.72
CA ASN A 57 9.04 -14.56 -0.61
C ASN A 57 9.85 -13.27 -0.74
N SER A 58 10.30 -12.93 -1.94
CA SER A 58 10.96 -11.65 -2.22
C SER A 58 10.03 -10.46 -1.94
N ARG A 59 8.77 -10.53 -2.40
CA ARG A 59 7.76 -9.50 -2.12
C ARG A 59 7.52 -9.34 -0.61
N PHE A 60 7.39 -10.43 0.14
CA PHE A 60 7.24 -10.36 1.59
C PHE A 60 8.46 -9.78 2.29
N ALA A 61 9.67 -10.13 1.85
CA ALA A 61 10.90 -9.57 2.40
C ALA A 61 10.94 -8.04 2.25
N VAL A 62 10.63 -7.53 1.06
CA VAL A 62 10.54 -6.08 0.78
C VAL A 62 9.48 -5.40 1.65
N MET A 63 8.29 -6.00 1.77
CA MET A 63 7.22 -5.45 2.63
C MET A 63 7.61 -5.42 4.11
N ARG A 64 8.31 -6.46 4.60
CA ARG A 64 8.81 -6.53 5.98
C ARG A 64 9.84 -5.44 6.24
N GLN A 65 10.81 -5.29 5.35
CA GLN A 65 11.84 -4.24 5.46
C GLN A 65 11.19 -2.84 5.48
N ARG A 66 10.28 -2.55 4.54
CA ARG A 66 9.58 -1.27 4.51
C ARG A 66 8.72 -1.03 5.76
N SER A 67 8.12 -2.07 6.34
CA SER A 67 7.37 -1.97 7.58
C SER A 67 8.28 -1.64 8.77
N GLN A 68 9.44 -2.29 8.85
CA GLN A 68 10.44 -2.01 9.88
C GLN A 68 10.97 -0.57 9.77
N GLN A 69 11.29 -0.12 8.56
CA GLN A 69 11.74 1.25 8.32
C GLN A 69 10.68 2.26 8.76
N ARG A 70 9.41 2.07 8.36
CA ARG A 70 8.31 2.95 8.80
C ARG A 70 8.16 2.99 10.31
N ARG A 71 8.32 1.87 11.02
CA ARG A 71 8.27 1.82 12.48
C ARG A 71 9.47 2.50 13.15
N ALA A 72 10.65 2.45 12.52
CA ALA A 72 11.83 3.14 13.02
C ALA A 72 11.71 4.67 12.85
N GLU A 73 10.97 5.11 11.83
CA GLU A 73 10.69 6.52 11.54
C GLU A 73 9.41 7.05 12.24
N GLU A 74 8.73 6.25 13.06
CA GLU A 74 7.53 6.67 13.80
C GLU A 74 7.87 7.73 14.86
N THR A 75 7.02 8.76 14.94
CA THR A 75 6.99 9.65 16.11
C THR A 75 6.35 8.94 17.30
N GLU A 76 6.61 9.41 18.53
CA GLU A 76 5.99 8.84 19.73
C GLU A 76 4.46 8.87 19.70
N GLU A 77 3.85 9.93 19.15
CA GLU A 77 2.39 10.01 18.98
C GLU A 77 1.85 8.93 18.02
N GLN A 78 2.52 8.75 16.87
CA GLN A 78 2.15 7.72 15.90
C GLN A 78 2.33 6.31 16.48
N ARG A 79 3.41 6.08 17.22
CA ARG A 79 3.67 4.82 17.91
C ARG A 79 2.59 4.52 18.94
N ASN A 80 2.23 5.49 19.78
CA ASN A 80 1.20 5.34 20.81
C ASN A 80 -0.17 5.07 20.20
N SER A 81 -0.55 5.82 19.14
CA SER A 81 -1.79 5.58 18.40
C SER A 81 -1.83 4.17 17.80
N ARG A 82 -0.74 3.72 17.15
CA ARG A 82 -0.64 2.35 16.60
C ARG A 82 -0.76 1.29 17.69
N LEU A 83 -0.10 1.46 18.83
CA LEU A 83 -0.17 0.52 19.96
C LEU A 83 -1.59 0.45 20.54
N ALA A 84 -2.28 1.59 20.69
CA ALA A 84 -3.66 1.65 21.16
C ALA A 84 -4.61 0.89 20.23
N ILE A 85 -4.51 1.10 18.91
CA ILE A 85 -5.33 0.38 17.91
C ILE A 85 -5.07 -1.14 17.98
N MET A 86 -3.80 -1.56 18.12
CA MET A 86 -3.49 -2.99 18.23
C MET A 86 -4.02 -3.60 19.53
N ALA A 87 -3.96 -2.85 20.65
CA ALA A 87 -4.51 -3.29 21.92
C ALA A 87 -6.04 -3.46 21.81
N GLN A 88 -6.74 -2.48 21.24
CA GLN A 88 -8.19 -2.53 21.02
C GLN A 88 -8.58 -3.76 20.17
N ARG A 89 -7.96 -3.95 19.00
CA ARG A 89 -8.21 -5.13 18.15
C ARG A 89 -7.85 -6.46 18.83
N GLY A 90 -6.92 -6.41 19.79
CA GLY A 90 -6.60 -7.56 20.64
C GLY A 90 -7.72 -7.89 21.61
N GLN A 91 -8.41 -6.87 22.14
CA GLN A 91 -9.56 -7.07 23.02
C GLN A 91 -10.81 -7.51 22.24
N GLU A 92 -11.09 -6.91 21.09
CA GLU A 92 -12.21 -7.30 20.21
C GLU A 92 -12.15 -8.79 19.87
N ARG A 93 -10.98 -9.28 19.41
CA ARG A 93 -10.80 -10.71 19.10
C ARG A 93 -10.95 -11.64 20.32
N ARG A 94 -10.62 -11.17 21.51
CA ARG A 94 -10.84 -11.95 22.75
C ARG A 94 -12.31 -12.00 23.12
N ALA A 95 -13.03 -10.89 22.96
CA ALA A 95 -14.47 -10.81 23.21
C ALA A 95 -15.25 -11.69 22.22
N GLU A 96 -14.95 -11.62 20.93
CA GLU A 96 -15.56 -12.48 19.89
C GLU A 96 -15.36 -13.97 20.20
N GLY A 97 -14.16 -14.39 20.59
CA GLY A 97 -13.90 -15.78 20.98
C GLY A 97 -14.65 -16.23 22.24
N THR A 98 -14.95 -15.32 23.17
CA THR A 98 -15.78 -15.64 24.35
C THR A 98 -17.27 -15.69 24.02
N ASP A 99 -17.74 -14.93 23.04
CA ASP A 99 -19.12 -14.96 22.58
C ASP A 99 -19.42 -16.21 21.74
N GLU A 100 -18.47 -16.67 20.91
CA GLU A 100 -18.59 -17.96 20.21
C GLU A 100 -18.64 -19.15 21.19
N GLN A 101 -17.87 -19.10 22.29
CA GLN A 101 -17.86 -20.14 23.32
C GLN A 101 -19.10 -20.15 24.24
N ARG A 102 -19.81 -19.03 24.39
CA ARG A 102 -21.04 -18.94 25.20
C ARG A 102 -22.30 -19.25 24.40
N ASN A 103 -22.25 -19.12 23.07
CA ASN A 103 -23.37 -19.38 22.16
C ASN A 103 -23.28 -20.76 21.47
N SER A 104 -22.33 -21.61 21.88
CA SER A 104 -22.21 -23.04 21.53
C SER A 104 -22.63 -23.91 22.71
#